data_AF-A0A497N0E7-F1
#
_entry.id   AF-A0A497N0E7-F1
#
_cell.length_a   1.000
_cell.length_b   1.000
_cell.length_c   1.000
_cell.angle_alpha   90.00
_cell.angle_beta   90.00
_cell.angle_gamma   90.00
#
_symmetry.space_group_name_H-M   'P 1'
#
loop_
_entity.id
_entity.type
_entity.pdbx_description
1 polymer ?
#
loop_
_entity_poly.entity_id
_entity_poly.type
_entity_poly.pdbx_seq_one_letter_code
_entity_poly.pdbx_strand_id
1 'polypeptide(L)'
;VPPLIRVRLNGTFTRPVLRTYRRDLIIAYMLERCLAVKLDEENVSYAGVQHEIEVQLETPIRQLERYAEKLLKKAKGEEKELLEKALEYGKKALMEAGAW
;
A
#
# COMPACT_ATOMS: atom_id res chain seq x y z
N VAL A 1 -48.70 -17.47 -8.63
CA VAL A 1 -47.72 -16.81 -9.52
C VAL A 1 -46.35 -17.00 -8.90
N PRO A 2 -45.36 -17.57 -9.62
CA PRO A 2 -44.01 -17.72 -9.09
C PRO A 2 -43.42 -16.35 -8.70
N PRO A 3 -42.68 -16.26 -7.58
CA PRO A 3 -42.28 -14.98 -7.02
C PRO A 3 -41.18 -14.30 -7.86
N LEU A 4 -41.14 -12.97 -7.77
CA LEU A 4 -40.02 -12.15 -8.24
C LEU A 4 -39.10 -11.87 -7.04
N ILE A 5 -37.85 -12.30 -7.10
CA ILE A 5 -36.91 -12.19 -5.98
C ILE A 5 -35.82 -11.17 -6.29
N ARG A 6 -35.55 -10.28 -5.32
CA ARG A 6 -34.39 -9.39 -5.34
C ARG A 6 -33.41 -9.81 -4.24
N VAL A 7 -32.18 -10.10 -4.62
CA VAL A 7 -31.09 -10.44 -3.70
C VAL A 7 -30.15 -9.24 -3.66
N ARG A 8 -30.02 -8.61 -2.49
CA ARG A 8 -29.12 -7.45 -2.31
C ARG A 8 -27.85 -7.89 -1.60
N LEU A 9 -26.72 -7.71 -2.26
CA LEU A 9 -25.39 -8.00 -1.74
C LEU A 9 -24.77 -6.70 -1.21
N ASN A 10 -24.29 -6.74 0.03
CA ASN A 10 -23.64 -5.60 0.67
C ASN A 10 -22.30 -6.05 1.25
N GLY A 11 -21.29 -5.18 1.19
CA GLY A 11 -20.01 -5.37 1.87
C GLY A 11 -18.81 -5.31 0.95
N THR A 12 -17.64 -5.72 1.46
CA THR A 12 -16.38 -5.65 0.73
C THR A 12 -15.92 -7.02 0.26
N PHE A 13 -15.78 -7.21 -1.05
CA PHE A 13 -15.25 -8.42 -1.63
C PHE A 13 -13.73 -8.45 -1.50
N THR A 14 -13.23 -9.38 -0.72
CA THR A 14 -11.81 -9.69 -0.62
C THR A 14 -11.36 -10.50 -1.84
N ARG A 15 -10.05 -10.57 -2.09
CA ARG A 15 -9.48 -11.40 -3.18
C ARG A 15 -9.97 -12.87 -3.17
N PRO A 16 -10.04 -13.57 -2.02
CA PRO A 16 -10.59 -14.92 -1.97
C PRO A 16 -12.05 -15.01 -2.40
N VAL A 17 -12.88 -14.04 -1.99
CA VAL A 17 -14.30 -13.97 -2.37
C VAL A 17 -14.44 -13.72 -3.87
N LEU A 18 -13.65 -12.80 -4.43
CA LEU A 18 -13.61 -12.52 -5.88
C LEU A 18 -13.32 -13.77 -6.72
N ARG A 19 -12.46 -14.68 -6.23
CA ARG A 19 -12.09 -15.92 -6.95
C ARG A 19 -13.19 -16.98 -6.92
N THR A 20 -14.06 -16.93 -5.93
CA THR A 20 -15.07 -17.96 -5.67
C THR A 20 -16.49 -17.49 -6.02
N TYR A 21 -16.69 -16.18 -6.20
CA TYR A 21 -17.96 -15.60 -6.55
C TYR A 21 -18.38 -15.98 -7.98
N ARG A 22 -19.50 -16.71 -8.09
CA ARG A 22 -20.05 -17.25 -9.34
C ARG A 22 -21.48 -16.78 -9.53
N ARG A 23 -21.62 -15.55 -10.03
CA ARG A 23 -22.91 -14.87 -10.30
C ARG A 23 -23.84 -15.72 -11.16
N ASP A 24 -23.28 -16.35 -12.19
CA ASP A 24 -23.97 -17.24 -13.12
C ASP A 24 -24.65 -18.42 -12.40
N LEU A 25 -23.93 -19.08 -11.50
CA LEU A 25 -24.45 -20.24 -10.74
C LEU A 25 -25.54 -19.83 -9.75
N ILE A 26 -25.37 -18.68 -9.08
CA ILE A 26 -26.38 -18.16 -8.15
C ILE A 26 -27.69 -17.86 -8.89
N ILE A 27 -27.61 -17.21 -10.06
CA ILE A 27 -28.79 -16.91 -10.88
C ILE A 27 -29.47 -18.21 -11.34
N ALA A 28 -28.70 -19.15 -11.89
CA ALA A 28 -29.23 -20.43 -12.38
C ALA A 28 -29.98 -21.20 -11.28
N TYR A 29 -29.38 -21.32 -10.10
CA TYR A 29 -29.99 -21.98 -8.95
C TYR A 29 -31.29 -21.30 -8.49
N MET A 30 -31.36 -19.97 -8.54
CA MET A 30 -32.55 -19.23 -8.11
C MET A 30 -33.69 -19.34 -9.13
N LEU A 31 -33.40 -19.31 -10.43
CA LEU A 31 -34.40 -19.42 -11.50
C LEU A 31 -35.12 -20.77 -11.52
N GLU A 32 -34.55 -21.83 -10.95
CA GLU A 32 -35.27 -23.09 -10.73
C GLU A 32 -36.44 -22.96 -9.73
N ARG A 33 -36.45 -21.90 -8.92
CA ARG A 33 -37.36 -21.72 -7.77
C ARG A 33 -38.22 -20.46 -7.86
N CYS A 34 -37.90 -19.53 -8.75
CA CYS A 34 -38.61 -18.26 -8.90
C CYS A 34 -38.73 -17.84 -10.37
N LEU A 35 -39.69 -16.95 -10.67
CA LEU A 35 -39.95 -16.50 -12.04
C LEU A 35 -38.80 -15.64 -12.58
N ALA A 36 -38.24 -14.81 -11.70
CA ALA A 36 -37.08 -13.98 -12.00
C ALA A 36 -36.31 -13.67 -10.72
N VAL A 37 -35.01 -13.48 -10.89
CA VAL A 37 -34.08 -13.04 -9.85
C VAL A 37 -33.32 -11.80 -10.31
N LYS A 38 -33.30 -10.75 -9.48
CA LYS A 38 -32.41 -9.60 -9.64
C LYS A 38 -31.34 -9.62 -8.56
N LEU A 39 -30.09 -9.79 -8.95
CA LEU A 39 -28.93 -9.55 -8.10
C LEU A 39 -28.60 -8.05 -8.12
N ASP A 40 -28.59 -7.46 -6.94
CA ASP A 40 -28.33 -6.05 -6.68
C ASP A 40 -27.03 -5.93 -5.91
N GLU A 41 -25.99 -5.45 -6.59
CA GLU A 41 -24.61 -5.39 -6.13
C GLU A 41 -24.13 -3.94 -5.95
N GLU A 42 -25.06 -2.97 -5.93
CA GLU A 42 -24.74 -1.53 -5.87
C GLU A 42 -23.91 -1.15 -4.63
N ASN A 43 -24.03 -1.90 -3.53
CA ASN A 43 -23.31 -1.68 -2.28
C ASN A 43 -22.11 -2.63 -2.08
N VAL A 44 -21.64 -3.28 -3.14
CA VAL A 44 -20.44 -4.11 -3.09
C VAL A 44 -19.21 -3.24 -3.40
N SER A 45 -18.28 -3.20 -2.46
CA SER A 45 -16.95 -2.62 -2.66
C SER A 45 -15.91 -3.71 -2.86
N TYR A 46 -14.80 -3.41 -3.52
CA TYR A 46 -13.68 -4.34 -3.64
C TYR A 46 -12.60 -3.95 -2.65
N ALA A 47 -12.08 -4.92 -1.90
CA ALA A 47 -10.89 -4.68 -1.08
C ALA A 47 -9.77 -4.27 -2.05
N GLY A 48 -9.36 -2.99 -1.97
CA GLY A 48 -8.24 -2.49 -2.74
C GLY A 48 -7.02 -3.37 -2.51
N VAL A 49 -6.19 -3.51 -3.54
CA VAL A 49 -4.81 -3.98 -3.36
C VAL A 49 -4.25 -3.13 -2.23
N GLN A 50 -3.81 -3.76 -1.13
CA GLN A 50 -3.05 -3.07 -0.09
C GLN A 50 -2.07 -2.17 -0.83
N HIS A 51 -2.22 -0.86 -0.70
CA HIS A 51 -1.24 0.06 -1.26
C HIS A 51 0.09 -0.43 -0.74
N GLU A 52 0.98 -0.81 -1.65
CA GLU A 52 2.38 -0.93 -1.30
C GLU A 52 2.70 0.36 -0.57
N ILE A 53 3.11 0.24 0.68
CA ILE A 53 3.59 1.40 1.43
C ILE A 53 4.64 1.98 0.51
N GLU A 54 4.41 3.18 -0.01
CA GLU A 54 5.36 3.87 -0.83
C GLU A 54 6.51 4.22 0.11
N VAL A 55 7.44 3.27 0.27
CA VAL A 55 8.63 3.47 1.07
C VAL A 55 9.42 4.48 0.25
N GLN A 56 9.34 5.75 0.65
CA GLN A 56 10.27 6.75 0.18
C GLN A 56 11.64 6.35 0.72
N LEU A 57 12.35 5.52 -0.05
CA LEU A 57 13.72 5.14 0.22
C LEU A 57 14.55 6.44 0.17
N GLU A 58 14.90 6.97 1.34
CA GLU A 58 15.88 8.05 1.42
C GLU A 58 17.20 7.55 0.86
N THR A 59 17.83 8.36 0.01
CA THR A 59 19.12 8.04 -0.60
C THR A 59 20.19 7.92 0.50
N PRO A 60 21.22 7.07 0.33
CA PRO A 60 22.25 6.90 1.36
C PRO A 60 22.93 8.21 1.78
N ILE A 61 23.09 9.14 0.82
CA ILE A 61 23.58 10.50 1.09
C ILE A 61 22.65 11.24 2.07
N ARG A 62 21.34 11.21 1.83
CA ARG A 62 20.35 11.90 2.67
C ARG A 62 20.26 11.28 4.07
N GLN A 63 20.43 9.96 4.17
CA GLN A 63 20.51 9.28 5.46
C GLN A 63 21.75 9.71 6.25
N LEU A 64 22.92 9.79 5.58
CA LEU A 64 24.17 10.27 6.18
C LEU A 64 24.03 11.71 6.69
N GLU A 65 23.47 12.61 5.88
CA GLU A 65 23.22 14.00 6.25
C GLU A 65 22.36 14.12 7.50
N ARG A 66 21.21 13.42 7.51
CA ARG A 66 20.29 13.45 8.65
C ARG A 66 20.93 12.90 9.92
N TYR A 67 21.79 11.89 9.80
CA TYR A 67 22.53 11.35 10.93
C TYR A 67 23.57 12.36 11.44
N ALA A 68 24.36 12.94 10.54
CA ALA A 68 25.38 13.93 10.89
C ALA A 68 24.78 15.18 11.53
N GLU A 69 23.64 15.68 11.05
CA GLU A 69 22.93 16.81 11.66
C GLU A 69 22.58 16.56 13.13
N LYS A 70 22.17 15.34 13.49
CA LYS A 70 21.84 14.98 14.88
C LYS A 70 23.08 15.00 15.77
N LEU A 71 24.24 14.62 15.24
CA LEU A 71 25.51 14.64 15.96
C LEU A 71 26.06 16.07 16.09
N LEU A 72 26.05 16.84 15.00
CA LEU A 72 26.52 18.23 14.96
C LEU A 72 25.73 19.16 15.89
N LYS A 73 24.43 18.88 16.12
CA LYS A 73 23.62 19.62 17.10
C LYS A 73 24.12 19.48 18.54
N LYS A 74 24.84 18.40 18.86
CA LYS A 74 25.32 18.09 20.21
C LYS A 74 26.82 18.36 20.39
N ALA A 75 27.58 18.33 19.31
CA ALA A 75 29.03 18.51 19.30
C ALA A 75 29.45 19.97 19.51
N LYS A 76 30.62 20.18 20.13
CA LYS A 76 31.24 21.50 20.34
C LYS A 76 32.75 21.44 20.11
N GLY A 77 33.35 22.56 19.70
CA GLY A 77 34.79 22.68 19.53
C GLY A 77 35.34 21.71 18.47
N GLU A 78 36.46 21.06 18.79
CA GLU A 78 37.20 20.15 17.91
C GLU A 78 36.35 18.96 17.41
N GLU A 79 35.45 18.43 18.24
CA GLU A 79 34.55 17.34 17.85
C GLU A 79 33.62 17.75 16.69
N LYS A 80 33.19 19.02 16.68
CA LYS A 80 32.32 19.53 15.63
C LYS A 80 33.07 19.64 14.30
N GLU A 81 34.30 20.15 14.31
CA GLU A 81 35.14 20.23 13.11
C GLU A 81 35.48 18.85 12.53
N LEU A 82 35.72 17.86 13.40
CA LEU A 82 35.93 16.47 13.00
C LEU A 82 34.68 15.87 12.34
N LEU A 83 33.49 16.10 12.90
CA LEU A 83 32.23 15.62 12.34
C LEU A 83 31.89 16.27 10.99
N GLU A 84 32.20 17.56 10.81
CA GLU A 84 32.03 18.25 9.53
C GLU A 84 32.94 17.65 8.45
N LYS A 85 34.22 17.41 8.76
CA LYS A 85 35.14 16.73 7.83
C LYS A 85 34.69 15.30 7.52
N ALA A 86 34.27 14.54 8.52
CA ALA A 86 33.80 13.17 8.32
C ALA A 86 32.56 13.12 7.40
N LEU A 87 31.63 14.08 7.54
CA LEU A 87 30.48 14.21 6.66
C LEU A 87 30.90 14.50 5.21
N GLU A 88 31.86 15.41 5.01
CA GLU A 88 32.38 15.74 3.68
C GLU A 88 33.01 14.52 2.99
N TYR A 89 33.91 13.79 3.69
CA TYR A 89 34.52 12.57 3.16
C TYR A 89 33.49 11.49 2.86
N GLY A 90 32.52 11.29 3.75
CA GLY A 90 31.45 10.31 3.57
C GLY A 90 30.58 10.61 2.35
N LYS A 91 30.21 11.88 2.15
CA LYS A 91 29.47 12.32 0.95
C LYS A 91 30.25 12.04 -0.32
N LYS A 92 31.55 12.36 -0.33
CA LYS A 92 32.40 12.14 -1.50
C LYS A 92 32.49 10.65 -1.86
N ALA A 93 32.74 9.79 -0.86
CA ALA A 93 32.79 8.35 -1.07
C ALA A 93 31.46 7.77 -1.58
N LEU A 94 30.32 8.25 -1.04
CA LEU A 94 28.99 7.82 -1.49
C LEU A 94 28.66 8.29 -2.92
N MET A 95 29.07 9.51 -3.30
CA MET A 95 28.92 9.99 -4.68
C MET A 95 29.77 9.17 -5.66
N GLU A 96 31.01 8.85 -5.31
CA GLU A 96 31.90 8.01 -6.13
C GLU A 96 31.35 6.59 -6.31
N ALA A 97 30.63 6.07 -5.32
CA ALA A 97 29.99 4.75 -5.35
C ALA A 97 28.62 4.74 -6.06
N GLY A 98 28.12 5.89 -6.54
CA GLY A 98 26.82 5.98 -7.21
C GLY A 98 25.61 5.94 -6.28
N ALA A 99 25.78 6.28 -5.00
CA ALA A 99 24.74 6.23 -3.97
C ALA A 99 23.87 7.51 -3.95
N TRP A 100 23.47 8.01 -5.13
CA TRP A 100 22.58 9.16 -5.30
C TRP A 100 21.10 8.81 -5.23
#